data_AF-A0A494V9I5-F1
#
_entry.id   AF-A0A494V9I5-F1
#
_cell.length_a   1.000
_cell.length_b   1.000
_cell.length_c   1.000
_cell.angle_alpha   90.00
_cell.angle_beta   90.00
_cell.angle_gamma   90.00
#
_symmetry.space_group_name_H-M   'P 1'
#
loop_
_entity.id
_entity.type
_entity.pdbx_description
1 polymer ?
#
loop_
_entity_poly.entity_id
_entity_poly.type
_entity_poly.pdbx_seq_one_letter_code
_entity_poly.pdbx_strand_id
1 'polypeptide(L)'
;MLTALTTATAAACGGRRRRPAAPTQDEPSGGPGLDPRTEVGQQWGRLTSWLRRHAPATHARLRPPVTPEAPARHERRIGRPLHDDLKALWELNEGAPTCSASPASSTAARH
;
A
#
# COMPACT_ATOMS: atom_id res chain seq x y z
N MET A 1 41.21 5.63 11.57
CA MET A 1 41.79 4.35 11.10
C MET A 1 40.84 3.22 11.46
N LEU A 2 40.50 2.37 10.46
CA LEU A 2 39.90 1.02 10.55
C LEU A 2 38.41 0.99 11.02
N THR A 3 37.43 0.32 10.40
CA THR A 3 37.44 -0.92 9.59
C THR A 3 36.23 -0.98 8.63
N ALA A 4 36.41 -1.81 7.60
CA ALA A 4 35.63 -2.10 6.40
C ALA A 4 34.23 -2.74 6.55
N LEU A 5 33.45 -2.52 5.47
CA LEU A 5 32.45 -3.36 4.77
C LEU A 5 31.49 -4.27 5.55
N THR A 6 30.20 -4.19 5.19
CA THR A 6 29.45 -5.38 4.75
C THR A 6 28.35 -5.00 3.74
N THR A 7 28.54 -5.41 2.50
CA THR A 7 27.45 -5.57 1.52
C THR A 7 26.83 -6.94 1.75
N ALA A 8 25.51 -7.04 1.87
CA ALA A 8 24.80 -8.29 1.65
C ALA A 8 23.35 -8.01 1.25
N THR A 9 23.13 -7.87 -0.06
CA THR A 9 21.82 -8.16 -0.65
C THR A 9 21.74 -9.66 -0.83
N ALA A 10 20.81 -10.31 -0.14
CA ALA A 10 20.37 -11.65 -0.48
C ALA A 10 18.85 -11.69 -0.35
N ALA A 11 18.18 -11.71 -1.51
CA ALA A 11 16.79 -12.07 -1.65
C ALA A 11 16.61 -13.50 -1.10
N ALA A 12 15.88 -13.62 0.01
CA ALA A 12 15.37 -14.91 0.45
C ALA A 12 14.08 -15.20 -0.32
N CYS A 13 14.21 -15.83 -1.49
CA CYS A 13 13.14 -16.64 -2.05
C CYS A 13 13.00 -17.91 -1.20
N GLY A 14 11.76 -18.23 -0.78
CA GLY A 14 11.41 -19.59 -0.35
C GLY A 14 11.14 -19.74 1.14
N GLY A 15 9.88 -19.57 1.51
CA GLY A 15 9.40 -19.94 2.84
C GLY A 15 7.91 -19.68 2.97
N ARG A 16 7.08 -20.41 2.21
CA ARG A 16 5.63 -20.46 2.46
C ARG A 16 5.41 -21.13 3.82
N ARG A 17 5.54 -20.36 4.91
CA ARG A 17 4.83 -20.70 6.14
C ARG A 17 3.36 -20.69 5.78
N ARG A 18 2.65 -21.80 6.00
CA ARG A 18 1.19 -21.83 5.96
C ARG A 18 0.71 -20.68 6.84
N ARG A 19 0.23 -19.61 6.21
CA ARG A 19 -0.50 -18.56 6.91
C ARG A 19 -1.72 -19.28 7.50
N PRO A 20 -1.97 -19.23 8.82
CA PRO A 20 -3.28 -19.64 9.32
C PRO A 20 -4.34 -18.91 8.51
N ALA A 21 -5.46 -19.57 8.19
CA ALA A 21 -6.54 -18.95 7.44
C ALA A 21 -6.72 -17.53 7.95
N ALA A 22 -6.50 -16.54 7.07
CA ALA A 22 -6.68 -15.15 7.46
C ALA A 22 -8.07 -15.07 8.08
N PRO A 23 -8.25 -14.43 9.25
CA PRO A 23 -9.59 -14.17 9.73
C PRO A 23 -10.34 -13.54 8.56
N THR A 24 -11.49 -14.12 8.21
CA THR A 24 -12.45 -13.50 7.31
C THR A 24 -12.59 -12.06 7.78
N GLN A 25 -12.20 -11.11 6.93
CA GLN A 25 -12.14 -9.70 7.31
C GLN A 25 -13.52 -9.11 7.65
N ASP A 26 -14.57 -9.92 7.58
CA ASP A 26 -15.93 -9.63 8.05
C ASP A 26 -16.08 -9.71 9.57
N GLU A 27 -15.10 -10.22 10.32
CA GLU A 27 -15.11 -10.14 11.79
C GLU A 27 -14.64 -8.73 12.20
N PRO A 28 -15.51 -7.90 12.82
CA PRO A 28 -15.12 -6.59 13.30
C PRO A 28 -14.04 -6.81 14.36
N SER A 29 -12.80 -6.48 14.01
CA SER A 29 -11.65 -6.48 14.92
C SER A 29 -11.78 -5.30 15.90
N GLY A 30 -12.89 -5.24 16.61
CA GLY A 30 -13.27 -4.11 17.45
C GLY A 30 -12.72 -4.25 18.85
N GLY A 31 -11.63 -3.52 19.14
CA GLY A 31 -11.62 -2.74 20.39
C GLY A 31 -12.83 -1.79 20.41
N PRO A 32 -13.21 -1.21 21.56
CA PRO A 32 -14.53 -0.60 21.73
C PRO A 32 -14.88 0.42 20.64
N GLY A 33 -15.82 0.05 19.76
CA GLY A 33 -16.76 0.92 19.04
C GLY A 33 -16.21 2.08 18.19
N LEU A 34 -14.98 2.03 17.70
CA LEU A 34 -14.49 3.09 16.81
C LEU A 34 -15.03 2.90 15.39
N ASP A 35 -15.45 4.00 14.77
CA ASP A 35 -15.82 4.02 13.35
C ASP A 35 -14.64 3.52 12.49
N PRO A 36 -14.84 2.56 11.57
CA PRO A 36 -13.75 1.95 10.79
C PRO A 36 -12.89 2.97 10.04
N ARG A 37 -13.47 4.08 9.55
CA ARG A 37 -12.70 5.12 8.86
C ARG A 37 -11.75 5.85 9.81
N THR A 38 -12.17 6.03 11.06
CA THR A 38 -11.34 6.62 12.11
C THR A 38 -10.13 5.74 12.42
N GLU A 39 -10.31 4.43 12.49
CA GLU A 39 -9.21 3.49 12.72
C GLU A 39 -8.19 3.54 11.57
N VAL A 40 -8.65 3.49 10.32
CA VAL A 40 -7.79 3.62 9.13
C VAL A 40 -7.00 4.92 9.18
N GLY A 41 -7.64 6.03 9.53
CA GLY A 41 -6.98 7.33 9.69
C GLY A 41 -5.83 7.31 10.72
N GLN A 42 -6.05 6.70 11.88
CA GLN A 42 -5.03 6.58 12.92
C GLN A 42 -3.85 5.71 12.48
N GLN A 43 -4.13 4.55 11.88
CA GLN A 43 -3.07 3.64 11.40
C GLN A 43 -2.27 4.30 10.27
N TRP A 44 -2.94 5.00 9.35
CA TRP A 44 -2.29 5.74 8.27
C TRP A 44 -1.41 6.88 8.80
N GLY A 45 -1.88 7.65 9.77
CA GLY A 45 -1.10 8.70 10.42
C GLY A 45 0.16 8.17 11.10
N ARG A 46 0.06 7.00 11.75
CA ARG A 46 1.22 6.32 12.34
C ARG A 46 2.22 5.87 11.29
N LEU A 47 1.76 5.26 10.20
CA LEU A 47 2.61 4.78 9.11
C LEU A 47 3.34 5.93 8.42
N THR A 48 2.63 6.98 8.02
CA THR A 48 3.23 8.15 7.35
C THR A 48 4.22 8.89 8.24
N SER A 49 3.92 9.02 9.54
CA SER A 49 4.87 9.59 10.51
C SER A 49 6.14 8.75 10.68
N TRP A 50 6.04 7.42 10.57
CA TRP A 50 7.20 6.54 10.56
C TRP A 50 7.99 6.69 9.24
N LEU A 51 7.30 6.67 8.09
CA LEU A 51 7.94 6.83 6.78
C LEU A 51 8.67 8.17 6.65
N ARG A 52 8.08 9.26 7.13
CA ARG A 52 8.71 10.58 7.12
C ARG A 52 10.05 10.60 7.87
N ARG A 53 10.17 9.82 8.95
CA ARG A 53 11.39 9.75 9.78
C ARG A 53 12.43 8.78 9.26
N HIS A 54 12.00 7.61 8.77
CA HIS A 54 12.91 6.50 8.47
C HIS A 54 13.11 6.24 6.98
N ALA A 55 12.20 6.71 6.13
CA ALA A 55 12.26 6.52 4.68
C ALA A 55 11.68 7.74 3.92
N PRO A 56 12.28 8.94 4.05
CA PRO A 56 11.72 10.16 3.50
C PRO A 56 11.57 10.12 1.97
N ALA A 57 12.47 9.41 1.26
CA ALA A 57 12.36 9.20 -0.18
C ALA A 57 11.12 8.37 -0.56
N THR A 58 10.74 7.39 0.26
CA THR A 58 9.50 6.62 0.07
C THR A 58 8.27 7.44 0.43
N HIS A 59 8.33 8.20 1.54
CA HIS A 59 7.25 9.12 1.92
C HIS A 59 6.95 10.14 0.82
N ALA A 60 7.98 10.70 0.18
CA ALA A 60 7.83 11.66 -0.92
C ALA A 60 7.19 11.07 -2.19
N ARG A 61 7.12 9.74 -2.31
CA ARG A 61 6.45 9.06 -3.44
C ARG A 61 4.96 8.82 -3.21
N LEU A 62 4.46 9.03 -2.00
CA LEU A 62 3.04 8.90 -1.71
C LEU A 62 2.26 9.93 -2.54
N ARG A 63 1.13 9.49 -3.11
CA ARG A 63 0.27 10.35 -3.92
C ARG A 63 -0.63 11.19 -3.01
N PRO A 64 -1.09 12.36 -3.47
CA PRO A 64 -2.12 13.09 -2.75
C PRO A 64 -3.40 12.24 -2.61
N PRO A 65 -4.32 12.62 -1.71
CA PRO A 65 -5.68 12.11 -1.68
C PRO A 65 -6.37 12.15 -3.05
N VAL A 66 -7.31 11.23 -3.27
CA VAL A 66 -8.20 11.32 -4.43
C VAL A 66 -9.19 12.46 -4.27
N THR A 67 -9.74 12.95 -5.39
CA THR A 67 -10.85 13.90 -5.31
C THR A 67 -12.10 13.23 -4.72
N PRO A 68 -12.99 13.98 -4.03
CA PRO A 68 -14.19 13.41 -3.41
C PRO A 68 -15.12 12.65 -4.38
N GLU A 69 -15.06 12.96 -5.68
CA GLU A 69 -15.88 12.35 -6.72
C GLU A 69 -15.30 11.03 -7.25
N ALA A 70 -14.01 10.78 -7.02
CA ALA A 70 -13.29 9.63 -7.56
C ALA A 70 -13.83 8.28 -7.05
N PRO A 71 -14.14 8.09 -5.75
CA PRO A 71 -14.76 6.86 -5.25
C PRO A 71 -16.10 6.59 -5.94
N ALA A 72 -16.99 7.59 -6.00
CA ALA A 72 -18.31 7.45 -6.62
C ALA A 72 -18.20 7.12 -8.12
N ARG A 73 -17.26 7.73 -8.85
CA ARG A 73 -16.98 7.38 -10.25
C ARG A 73 -16.49 5.95 -10.38
N HIS A 74 -15.66 5.49 -9.46
CA HIS A 74 -15.14 4.13 -9.46
C HIS A 74 -16.24 3.11 -9.19
N GLU A 75 -17.07 3.33 -8.17
CA GLU A 75 -18.24 2.50 -7.83
C GLU A 75 -19.18 2.32 -9.02
N ARG A 76 -19.52 3.41 -9.72
CA ARG A 76 -20.32 3.36 -10.95
C ARG A 76 -19.69 2.51 -12.04
N ARG A 77 -18.36 2.53 -12.16
CA ARG A 77 -17.63 1.76 -13.18
C ARG A 77 -17.58 0.26 -12.86
N ILE A 78 -17.42 -0.10 -11.59
CA ILE A 78 -17.32 -1.50 -11.16
C ILE A 78 -18.68 -2.13 -10.79
N GLY A 79 -19.75 -1.32 -10.72
CA GLY A 79 -21.11 -1.77 -10.43
C GLY A 79 -21.32 -2.25 -8.99
N ARG A 80 -20.42 -1.92 -8.07
CA ARG A 80 -20.48 -2.30 -6.65
C ARG A 80 -19.94 -1.18 -5.75
N PRO A 81 -20.45 -1.05 -4.52
CA PRO A 81 -19.91 -0.10 -3.55
C PRO A 81 -18.47 -0.48 -3.15
N LEU A 82 -17.65 0.52 -2.86
CA LEU A 82 -16.34 0.33 -2.26
C LEU A 82 -16.51 0.16 -0.75
N HIS A 83 -15.67 -0.69 -0.16
CA HIS A 83 -15.60 -0.86 1.29
C HIS A 83 -15.25 0.47 1.97
N ASP A 84 -15.80 0.73 3.16
CA ASP A 84 -15.61 2.02 3.85
C ASP A 84 -14.14 2.29 4.20
N ASP A 85 -13.40 1.27 4.62
CA ASP A 85 -11.96 1.39 4.88
C ASP A 85 -11.16 1.79 3.65
N LEU A 86 -11.56 1.31 2.47
CA LEU A 86 -10.89 1.65 1.22
C LEU A 86 -11.18 3.10 0.82
N LYS A 87 -12.42 3.56 1.01
CA LYS A 87 -12.78 4.97 0.80
C LYS A 87 -12.01 5.88 1.75
N ALA A 88 -11.93 5.52 3.03
CA ALA A 88 -11.13 6.25 4.02
C ALA A 88 -9.64 6.32 3.64
N LEU A 89 -9.07 5.23 3.13
CA LEU A 89 -7.67 5.25 2.68
C LEU A 89 -7.46 6.13 1.44
N TRP A 90 -8.40 6.11 0.48
CA TRP A 90 -8.33 6.95 -0.71
C TRP A 90 -8.48 8.45 -0.42
N GLU A 91 -9.29 8.80 0.58
CA GLU A 91 -9.40 10.17 1.13
C GLU A 91 -8.08 10.66 1.77
N LEU A 92 -7.17 9.75 2.09
CA LEU A 92 -5.87 10.07 2.68
C LEU A 92 -4.71 9.99 1.67
N ASN A 93 -4.78 9.09 0.70
CA ASN A 93 -3.69 8.81 -0.25
C ASN A 93 -4.15 7.91 -1.42
N GLU A 94 -3.92 8.34 -2.67
CA GLU A 94 -4.16 7.54 -3.90
C GLU A 94 -3.06 6.48 -4.16
N GLY A 95 -2.47 5.92 -3.10
CA GLY A 95 -1.40 4.93 -3.21
C GLY A 95 -0.02 5.55 -3.54
N ALA A 96 0.78 4.78 -4.28
CA ALA A 96 2.15 5.16 -4.66
C ALA A 96 2.36 4.77 -6.12
N PRO A 97 3.27 5.43 -6.85
CA PRO A 97 3.61 5.04 -8.21
C PRO A 97 4.11 3.60 -8.21
N THR A 98 3.44 2.74 -8.99
CA THR A 98 3.95 1.40 -9.28
C THR A 98 5.27 1.58 -10.02
N CYS A 99 6.32 0.89 -9.57
CA CYS A 99 7.51 0.78 -10.39
C CYS A 99 7.08 0.04 -11.66
N SER A 100 6.97 0.73 -12.80
CA SER A 100 6.73 0.07 -14.08
C SER A 100 8.02 -0.63 -14.52
N ALA A 101 8.34 -1.74 -13.88
CA ALA A 101 9.40 -2.62 -14.36
C ALA A 101 8.83 -3.52 -15.46
N SER A 102 8.88 -3.08 -16.71
CA SER A 102 9.34 -3.88 -17.86
C SER A 102 9.11 -3.15 -19.20
N PRO A 103 10.17 -2.65 -19.86
CA PRO A 103 10.22 -2.51 -21.31
C PRO A 103 10.75 -3.78 -22.02
N ALA A 104 10.66 -4.97 -21.40
CA ALA A 104 11.07 -6.23 -22.02
C ALA A 104 9.86 -6.95 -22.65
N SER A 105 9.30 -6.33 -23.69
CA SER A 105 8.52 -6.99 -24.74
C SER A 105 8.57 -6.15 -26.02
N SER A 106 9.76 -5.65 -26.36
CA SER A 106 10.05 -5.29 -27.76
C SER A 106 10.76 -6.49 -28.38
N THR A 107 9.97 -7.34 -29.02
CA THR A 107 10.44 -8.50 -29.78
C THR A 107 11.48 -8.07 -30.80
N ALA A 108 12.58 -8.81 -30.83
CA ALA A 108 13.68 -8.68 -31.78
C ALA A 108 13.18 -8.57 -33.24
N ALA A 109 13.58 -7.51 -33.94
CA ALA A 109 13.74 -7.54 -35.38
C ALA A 109 15.14 -8.10 -35.67
N ARG A 110 15.20 -9.35 -36.13
CA ARG A 110 16.36 -9.87 -36.86
C ARG A 110 16.25 -9.36 -38.29
N HIS A 111 17.31 -8.75 -38.79
CA HIS A 111 17.62 -8.66 -40.21
C HIS A 111 19.09 -9.03 -40.38
#